data_AF-A0AAW0B3I3-F1
#
_entry.id   AF-A0AAW0B3I3-F1
#
_cell.length_a   1.000
_cell.length_b   1.000
_cell.length_c   1.000
_cell.angle_alpha   90.00
_cell.angle_beta   90.00
_cell.angle_gamma   90.00
#
_symmetry.space_group_name_H-M   'P 1'
#
loop_
_entity.id
_entity.type
_entity.pdbx_description
1 polymer ?
#
loop_
_entity_poly.entity_id
_entity_poly.type
_entity_poly.pdbx_seq_one_letter_code
_entity_poly.pdbx_strand_id
1 'polypeptide(L)'
;MAQNEQPKGPPQELISRITHLRNLMKHLPQLLPENPPHLLYNFAFDKDKLEAGGYFSAAGYVLEISFKTSLLAIQGRPLLFTERGERHEELTKFLKKAVKEMKPGERDYFKSAWIERLITAAMASSAKIPPRCWNVGFASDISHSHECHHFDPS
;
A
#
# COMPACT_ATOMS: atom_id res chain seq x y z
N MET A 1 25.50 -34.39 -18.18
CA MET A 1 25.19 -33.55 -17.01
C MET A 1 24.79 -32.17 -17.54
N ALA A 2 23.50 -31.89 -17.66
CA ALA A 2 23.03 -30.61 -18.18
C ALA A 2 23.12 -29.56 -17.07
N GLN A 3 23.95 -28.54 -17.26
CA GLN A 3 24.00 -27.38 -16.39
C GLN A 3 22.69 -26.61 -16.58
N ASN A 4 21.81 -26.68 -15.58
CA ASN A 4 20.58 -25.91 -15.54
C ASN A 4 20.96 -24.48 -15.18
N GLU A 5 21.15 -23.63 -16.19
CA GLU A 5 21.42 -22.21 -15.99
C GLU A 5 20.18 -21.56 -15.36
N GLN A 6 20.17 -21.46 -14.03
CA GLN A 6 19.17 -20.66 -13.34
C GLN A 6 19.29 -19.21 -13.82
N PRO A 7 18.19 -18.58 -14.26
CA PRO A 7 18.23 -17.21 -14.74
C PRO A 7 18.74 -16.30 -13.62
N LYS A 8 19.86 -15.60 -13.90
CA LYS A 8 20.58 -14.71 -12.96
C LYS A 8 19.81 -13.42 -12.60
N GLY A 9 18.57 -13.27 -13.07
CA GLY A 9 17.72 -12.11 -12.82
C GLY A 9 16.54 -12.42 -11.88
N PRO A 10 15.89 -11.40 -11.29
CA PRO A 10 14.58 -11.60 -10.69
C PRO A 10 13.62 -12.18 -11.74
N PRO A 11 12.74 -13.12 -11.39
CA PRO A 11 11.77 -13.67 -12.33
C PRO A 11 11.03 -12.53 -13.03
N GLN A 12 10.96 -12.57 -14.36
CA GLN A 12 10.29 -11.52 -15.17
C GLN A 12 8.87 -11.24 -14.67
N GLU A 13 8.20 -12.29 -14.19
CA GLU A 13 6.91 -12.22 -13.52
C GLU A 13 6.91 -11.25 -12.33
N LEU A 14 7.92 -11.32 -11.45
CA LEU A 14 8.00 -10.49 -10.25
C LEU A 14 8.19 -9.01 -10.59
N ILE A 15 9.03 -8.72 -11.60
CA ILE A 15 9.21 -7.37 -12.12
C ILE A 15 7.92 -6.85 -12.77
N SER A 16 7.18 -7.72 -13.46
CA SER A 16 5.86 -7.40 -14.01
C SER A 16 4.87 -7.03 -12.90
N ARG A 17 4.80 -7.79 -11.80
CA ARG A 17 3.95 -7.47 -10.64
C ARG A 17 4.31 -6.13 -9.99
N ILE A 18 5.60 -5.85 -9.79
CA ILE A 18 6.04 -4.54 -9.26
C ILE A 18 5.66 -3.40 -10.22
N THR A 19 5.75 -3.63 -11.53
CA THR A 19 5.34 -2.64 -12.53
C THR A 19 3.84 -2.43 -12.54
N HIS A 20 3.05 -3.50 -12.37
CA HIS A 20 1.61 -3.41 -12.20
C HIS A 20 1.23 -2.58 -10.95
N LEU A 21 1.88 -2.85 -9.81
CA LEU A 21 1.71 -2.06 -8.59
C LEU A 21 2.01 -0.57 -8.84
N ARG A 22 3.12 -0.25 -9.51
CA ARG A 22 3.46 1.13 -9.87
C ARG A 22 2.34 1.80 -10.66
N ASN A 23 1.78 1.10 -11.66
CA ASN A 23 0.70 1.66 -12.48
C ASN A 23 -0.56 1.92 -11.64
N LEU A 24 -0.94 1.01 -10.74
CA LEU A 24 -2.06 1.24 -9.82
C LEU A 24 -1.82 2.47 -8.94
N MET A 25 -0.62 2.61 -8.39
CA MET A 25 -0.26 3.75 -7.54
C MET A 25 -0.30 5.10 -8.25
N LYS A 26 -0.10 5.13 -9.58
CA LYS A 26 -0.25 6.35 -10.40
C LYS A 26 -1.69 6.80 -10.58
N HIS A 27 -2.64 5.87 -10.44
CA HIS A 27 -4.07 6.11 -10.62
C HIS A 27 -4.81 6.20 -9.28
N LEU A 28 -4.10 6.37 -8.17
CA LEU A 28 -4.72 6.58 -6.88
C LEU A 28 -5.58 7.86 -6.85
N PRO A 29 -6.65 7.90 -6.04
CA PRO A 29 -7.59 9.01 -6.05
C PRO A 29 -6.94 10.35 -5.71
N GLN A 30 -7.40 11.41 -6.37
CA GLN A 30 -6.94 12.79 -6.10
C GLN A 30 -7.27 13.29 -4.69
N LEU A 31 -8.20 12.62 -3.98
CA LEU A 31 -8.51 12.92 -2.58
C LEU A 31 -7.33 12.64 -1.64
N LEU A 32 -6.43 11.73 -2.01
CA LEU A 32 -5.21 11.50 -1.23
C LEU A 32 -4.25 12.69 -1.39
N PRO A 33 -3.59 13.11 -0.30
CA PRO A 33 -2.59 14.18 -0.36
C PRO A 33 -1.47 13.81 -1.32
N GLU A 34 -1.11 14.77 -2.17
CA GLU A 34 0.03 14.66 -3.08
C GLU A 34 1.28 15.15 -2.37
N ASN A 35 2.27 14.28 -2.20
CA ASN A 35 3.56 14.58 -1.57
C ASN A 35 3.43 15.39 -0.25
N PRO A 36 2.75 14.85 0.78
CA PRO A 36 2.60 15.57 2.04
C PRO A 36 3.97 15.94 2.63
N PRO A 37 4.07 17.09 3.33
CA PRO A 37 5.35 17.61 3.84
C PRO A 37 5.95 16.74 4.95
N HIS A 38 5.12 15.98 5.66
CA HIS A 38 5.58 14.99 6.63
C HIS A 38 5.75 13.65 5.92
N LEU A 39 6.97 13.12 5.98
CA LEU A 39 7.31 11.83 5.38
C LEU A 39 6.55 10.70 6.09
N LEU A 40 5.45 10.24 5.49
CA LEU A 40 4.73 9.06 5.98
C LEU A 40 5.46 7.78 5.59
N TYR A 41 6.10 7.78 4.43
CA TYR A 41 6.84 6.65 3.90
C TYR A 41 8.34 6.95 3.78
N ASN A 42 9.17 6.00 4.24
CA ASN A 42 10.62 6.07 4.12
C ASN A 42 11.17 4.73 3.65
N PHE A 43 11.62 4.68 2.39
CA PHE A 43 12.07 3.44 1.73
C PHE A 43 13.59 3.40 1.60
N ALA A 44 14.27 3.22 2.73
CA ALA A 44 15.72 3.03 2.78
C ALA A 44 16.04 1.75 3.55
N PHE A 45 16.99 0.96 3.04
CA PHE A 45 17.44 -0.24 3.76
C PHE A 45 18.20 0.19 5.01
N ASP A 46 17.76 -0.34 6.14
CA ASP A 46 18.53 -0.29 7.37
C ASP A 46 19.73 -1.23 7.25
N LYS A 47 20.94 -0.70 7.54
CA LYS A 47 22.19 -1.45 7.36
C LYS A 47 22.28 -2.63 8.32
N ASP A 48 21.87 -2.44 9.57
CA ASP A 48 21.95 -3.48 10.61
C ASP A 48 20.99 -4.62 10.29
N LYS A 49 19.78 -4.32 9.83
CA LYS A 49 18.82 -5.33 9.36
C LYS A 49 19.32 -6.08 8.13
N LEU A 50 19.99 -5.36 7.22
CA LEU A 50 20.53 -5.96 6.00
C LEU A 50 21.68 -6.93 6.32
N GLU A 51 22.59 -6.56 7.23
CA GLU A 51 23.69 -7.41 7.66
C GLU A 51 23.21 -8.63 8.46
N ALA A 52 22.22 -8.44 9.34
CA ALA A 52 21.72 -9.52 10.19
C ALA A 52 20.81 -10.53 9.45
N GLY A 53 19.97 -10.07 8.53
CA GLY A 53 18.89 -10.87 7.95
C GLY A 53 18.77 -10.82 6.43
N GLY A 54 19.69 -10.14 5.74
CA GLY A 54 19.68 -9.99 4.29
C GLY A 54 18.53 -9.12 3.77
N TYR A 55 18.39 -9.07 2.44
CA TYR A 55 17.42 -8.20 1.77
C TYR A 55 15.97 -8.55 2.07
N PHE A 56 15.64 -9.82 2.30
CA PHE A 56 14.29 -10.23 2.67
C PHE A 56 13.84 -9.60 3.99
N SER A 57 14.64 -9.77 5.05
CA SER A 57 14.36 -9.26 6.38
C SER A 57 14.35 -7.72 6.40
N ALA A 58 15.39 -7.10 5.81
CA ALA A 58 15.49 -5.64 5.75
C ALA A 58 14.34 -5.01 4.97
N ALA A 59 13.95 -5.59 3.84
CA ALA A 59 12.83 -5.09 3.06
C ALA A 59 11.50 -5.21 3.81
N GLY A 60 11.26 -6.36 4.44
CA GLY A 60 10.04 -6.58 5.22
C GLY A 60 9.90 -5.59 6.38
N TYR A 61 11.00 -5.35 7.10
CA TYR A 61 11.02 -4.40 8.21
C TYR A 61 10.69 -2.96 7.78
N VAL A 62 11.30 -2.49 6.68
CA VAL A 62 11.05 -1.14 6.13
C VAL A 62 9.58 -0.98 5.72
N LEU A 63 9.00 -2.00 5.08
CA LEU A 63 7.60 -1.97 4.68
C LEU A 63 6.66 -2.04 5.90
N GLU A 64 6.99 -2.84 6.91
CA GLU A 64 6.23 -2.91 8.15
C GLU A 64 6.16 -1.56 8.86
N ILE A 65 7.27 -0.85 8.95
CA ILE A 65 7.32 0.49 9.54
C ILE A 65 6.57 1.50 8.68
N SER A 66 6.88 1.56 7.38
CA SER A 66 6.31 2.56 6.47
C SER A 66 4.79 2.45 6.39
N PHE A 67 4.25 1.23 6.38
CA PHE A 67 2.81 0.98 6.34
C PHE A 67 2.20 0.72 7.72
N LYS A 68 2.98 0.80 8.80
CA LYS A 68 2.57 0.54 10.19
C LYS A 68 1.79 -0.77 10.32
N THR A 69 2.21 -1.83 9.61
CA THR A 69 1.38 -3.04 9.44
C THR A 69 1.12 -3.78 10.73
N SER A 70 2.02 -3.68 11.71
CA SER A 70 1.83 -4.28 13.03
C SER A 70 0.73 -3.59 13.82
N LEU A 71 0.62 -2.26 13.73
CA LEU A 71 -0.51 -1.53 14.30
C LEU A 71 -1.82 -1.87 13.58
N LEU A 72 -1.79 -1.94 12.24
CA LEU A 72 -2.97 -2.31 11.45
C LEU A 72 -3.46 -3.72 11.80
N ALA A 73 -2.56 -4.68 11.98
CA ALA A 73 -2.90 -6.05 12.36
C ALA A 73 -3.60 -6.09 13.73
N ILE A 74 -3.07 -5.38 14.73
CA ILE A 74 -3.69 -5.25 16.06
C ILE A 74 -5.09 -4.64 15.96
N GLN A 75 -5.28 -3.66 15.08
CA GLN A 75 -6.56 -2.98 14.88
C GLN A 75 -7.51 -3.71 13.92
N GLY A 76 -7.11 -4.86 13.36
CA GLY A 76 -7.87 -5.57 12.32
C GLY A 76 -8.11 -4.74 11.05
N ARG A 77 -7.26 -3.73 10.78
CA ARG A 77 -7.42 -2.82 9.66
C ARG A 77 -6.65 -3.30 8.42
N PRO A 78 -7.22 -3.13 7.22
CA PRO A 78 -6.49 -3.43 5.99
C PRO A 78 -5.38 -2.40 5.73
N LEU A 79 -4.37 -2.82 4.99
CA LEU A 79 -3.37 -1.91 4.42
C LEU A 79 -4.06 -1.06 3.34
N LEU A 80 -3.91 0.27 3.43
CA LEU A 80 -4.40 1.23 2.45
C LEU A 80 -3.32 2.27 2.18
N PHE A 81 -3.21 2.73 0.93
CA PHE A 81 -2.39 3.89 0.60
C PHE A 81 -3.06 5.17 1.08
N THR A 82 -2.28 6.03 1.73
CA THR A 82 -2.77 7.26 2.39
C THR A 82 -2.27 8.54 1.73
N GLU A 83 -1.38 8.44 0.75
CA GLU A 83 -0.82 9.56 -0.02
C GLU A 83 -0.65 9.15 -1.48
N ARG A 84 -0.35 10.13 -2.35
CA ARG A 84 0.05 9.94 -3.75
C ARG A 84 1.29 10.76 -4.07
N GLY A 85 1.96 10.45 -5.18
CA GLY A 85 3.10 11.22 -5.68
C GLY A 85 4.42 10.44 -5.70
N GLU A 86 5.52 11.15 -5.51
CA GLU A 86 6.89 10.67 -5.79
C GLU A 86 7.32 9.51 -4.89
N ARG A 87 6.77 9.40 -3.68
CA ARG A 87 7.06 8.32 -2.75
C ARG A 87 6.71 6.94 -3.30
N HIS A 88 5.75 6.85 -4.23
CA HIS A 88 5.43 5.60 -4.91
C HIS A 88 6.47 5.18 -5.95
N GLU A 89 7.16 6.14 -6.54
CA GLU A 89 8.29 5.88 -7.42
C GLU A 89 9.50 5.38 -6.61
N GLU A 90 9.71 5.93 -5.41
CA GLU A 90 10.70 5.43 -4.46
C GLU A 90 10.40 4.01 -4.01
N LEU A 91 9.15 3.72 -3.62
CA LEU A 91 8.71 2.35 -3.29
C LEU A 91 9.00 1.38 -4.43
N THR A 92 8.67 1.77 -5.67
CA THR A 92 8.90 0.93 -6.85
C THR A 92 10.40 0.63 -7.03
N LYS A 93 11.26 1.65 -6.92
CA LYS A 93 12.73 1.48 -7.01
C LYS A 93 13.25 0.59 -5.88
N PHE A 94 12.76 0.82 -4.66
CA PHE A 94 13.10 0.04 -3.47
C PHE A 94 12.75 -1.44 -3.64
N LEU A 95 11.51 -1.75 -4.05
CA LEU A 95 11.06 -3.12 -4.27
C LEU A 95 11.88 -3.81 -5.36
N LYS A 96 12.15 -3.14 -6.49
CA LYS A 96 13.01 -3.69 -7.56
C LYS A 96 14.42 -4.00 -7.08
N LYS A 97 15.01 -3.13 -6.24
CA LYS A 97 16.32 -3.37 -5.63
C LYS A 97 16.27 -4.56 -4.67
N ALA A 98 15.28 -4.58 -3.77
CA ALA A 98 15.11 -5.67 -2.80
C ALA A 98 15.07 -7.04 -3.49
N VAL A 99 14.18 -7.20 -4.47
CA VAL A 99 13.95 -8.49 -5.11
C VAL A 99 15.10 -8.95 -6.00
N LYS A 100 15.86 -8.00 -6.57
CA LYS A 100 17.06 -8.31 -7.36
C LYS A 100 18.11 -9.01 -6.51
N GLU A 101 18.29 -8.53 -5.29
CA GLU A 101 19.35 -8.98 -4.37
C GLU A 101 18.89 -10.14 -3.45
N MET A 102 17.58 -10.40 -3.36
CA MET A 102 17.04 -11.58 -2.67
C MET A 102 17.40 -12.89 -3.38
N LYS A 103 17.56 -13.96 -2.59
CA LYS A 103 17.74 -15.33 -3.09
C LYS A 103 16.45 -15.81 -3.78
N PRO A 104 16.53 -16.75 -4.75
CA PRO A 104 15.37 -17.24 -5.48
C PRO A 104 14.20 -17.67 -4.57
N GLY A 105 14.48 -18.47 -3.52
CA GLY A 105 13.43 -18.91 -2.59
C GLY A 105 12.78 -17.78 -1.79
N GLU A 106 13.53 -16.72 -1.46
CA GLU A 106 13.00 -15.56 -0.73
C GLU A 106 12.06 -14.72 -1.60
N ARG A 107 12.29 -14.67 -2.92
CA ARG A 107 11.50 -13.86 -3.85
C ARG A 107 10.04 -14.30 -3.90
N ASP A 108 9.78 -15.60 -3.88
CA ASP A 108 8.42 -16.14 -3.94
C ASP A 108 7.64 -15.87 -2.65
N TYR A 109 8.31 -16.01 -1.49
CA TYR A 109 7.73 -15.62 -0.22
C TYR A 109 7.48 -14.10 -0.17
N PHE A 110 8.43 -13.30 -0.66
CA PHE A 110 8.31 -11.84 -0.66
C PHE A 110 7.19 -11.37 -1.59
N LYS A 111 7.02 -12.02 -2.74
CA LYS A 111 5.90 -11.78 -3.66
C LYS A 111 4.57 -11.87 -2.90
N SER A 112 4.34 -13.01 -2.26
CA SER A 112 3.08 -13.31 -1.57
C SER A 112 2.88 -12.45 -0.33
N ALA A 113 3.93 -12.24 0.47
CA ALA A 113 3.86 -11.50 1.73
C ALA A 113 3.66 -9.99 1.54
N TRP A 114 4.30 -9.41 0.51
CA TRP A 114 4.35 -7.96 0.33
C TRP A 114 3.80 -7.48 -1.01
N ILE A 115 4.28 -8.01 -2.14
CA ILE A 115 3.91 -7.47 -3.46
C ILE A 115 2.40 -7.62 -3.72
N GLU A 116 1.85 -8.81 -3.50
CA GLU A 116 0.42 -9.09 -3.67
C GLU A 116 -0.45 -8.30 -2.68
N ARG A 117 0.04 -8.16 -1.45
CA ARG A 117 -0.63 -7.37 -0.40
C ARG A 117 -0.70 -5.89 -0.75
N LEU A 118 0.39 -5.32 -1.28
CA LEU A 118 0.43 -3.94 -1.74
C LEU A 118 -0.44 -3.72 -2.97
N ILE A 119 -0.49 -4.68 -3.91
CA ILE A 119 -1.39 -4.60 -5.07
C ILE A 119 -2.85 -4.58 -4.62
N THR A 120 -3.22 -5.48 -3.71
CA THR A 120 -4.56 -5.52 -3.13
C THR A 120 -4.91 -4.20 -2.44
N ALA A 121 -3.97 -3.62 -1.70
CA ALA A 121 -4.17 -2.31 -1.06
C ALA A 121 -4.32 -1.17 -2.07
N ALA A 122 -3.52 -1.15 -3.14
CA ALA A 122 -3.61 -0.13 -4.19
C ALA A 122 -4.96 -0.22 -4.92
N MET A 123 -5.41 -1.44 -5.22
CA MET A 123 -6.73 -1.68 -5.80
C MET A 123 -7.85 -1.22 -4.85
N ALA A 124 -7.77 -1.56 -3.57
CA ALA A 124 -8.77 -1.14 -2.58
C ALA A 124 -8.82 0.38 -2.38
N SER A 125 -7.66 1.04 -2.34
CA SER A 125 -7.55 2.50 -2.30
C SER A 125 -8.04 3.16 -3.60
N SER A 126 -7.92 2.49 -4.75
CA SER A 126 -8.46 2.99 -6.03
C SER A 126 -9.96 2.73 -6.18
N ALA A 127 -10.50 1.70 -5.50
CA ALA A 127 -11.90 1.30 -5.56
C ALA A 127 -12.80 2.03 -4.54
N LYS A 128 -12.25 2.54 -3.43
CA LYS A 128 -13.02 3.20 -2.37
C LYS A 128 -13.03 4.72 -2.53
N ILE A 129 -14.09 5.22 -3.17
CA ILE A 129 -14.62 6.56 -2.96
C ILE A 129 -15.74 6.43 -1.90
N PRO A 130 -15.56 6.86 -0.64
CA PRO A 130 -16.61 7.59 0.02
C PRO A 130 -16.53 9.05 -0.44
N PRO A 131 -17.60 9.65 -0.98
CA PRO A 131 -17.66 11.10 -1.06
C PRO A 131 -17.52 11.66 0.37
N ARG A 132 -16.73 12.72 0.48
CA ARG A 132 -16.50 13.48 1.72
C ARG A 132 -17.80 13.70 2.50
N CYS A 133 -17.79 13.33 3.78
CA CYS A 133 -18.44 14.12 4.83
C CYS A 133 -17.37 14.45 5.88
N TRP A 134 -16.63 15.52 5.62
CA TRP A 134 -16.21 16.38 6.74
C TRP A 134 -17.49 17.08 7.20
N ASN A 135 -18.08 16.62 8.29
CA ASN A 135 -18.94 17.47 9.10
C ASN A 135 -18.42 17.40 10.53
N VAL A 136 -17.37 18.17 10.77
CA VAL A 136 -17.15 18.74 12.10
C VAL A 136 -18.06 19.97 12.12
N GLY A 137 -19.26 19.78 12.65
CA GLY A 137 -20.33 20.78 12.68
C GLY A 137 -21.17 20.56 13.91
N PHE A 138 -20.68 21.11 15.01
CA PHE A 138 -21.35 21.34 16.27
C PHE A 138 -22.72 22.00 16.03
N ALA A 139 -23.82 21.36 16.39
CA ALA A 139 -25.07 22.04 16.76
C ALA A 139 -26.04 21.05 17.42
N SER A 140 -26.28 21.34 18.69
CA SER A 140 -27.36 20.89 19.55
C SER A 140 -28.75 20.94 18.90
N ASP A 141 -29.62 20.09 19.44
CA ASP A 141 -31.07 20.30 19.53
C ASP A 141 -31.92 20.10 18.25
N ILE A 142 -32.71 19.02 18.25
CA ILE A 142 -34.18 19.07 18.41
C ILE A 142 -34.73 17.69 18.04
N SER A 143 -35.30 17.01 19.02
CA SER A 143 -36.34 16.03 18.80
C SER A 143 -37.51 16.71 18.09
N HIS A 144 -37.79 16.35 16.85
CA HIS A 144 -39.16 16.40 16.33
C HIS A 144 -39.30 15.34 15.24
N SER A 145 -40.07 14.31 15.57
CA SER A 145 -40.67 13.39 14.63
C SER A 145 -41.46 14.18 13.59
N HIS A 146 -41.22 13.95 12.31
CA HIS A 146 -42.14 14.35 11.26
C HIS A 146 -42.59 13.10 10.52
N GLU A 147 -43.82 12.68 10.84
CA GLU A 147 -44.65 11.81 10.04
C GLU A 147 -44.75 12.36 8.62
N CYS A 148 -44.46 11.51 7.64
CA CYS A 148 -44.77 11.78 6.23
C CYS A 148 -46.18 11.28 5.95
N HIS A 149 -47.16 12.16 5.79
CA HIS A 149 -48.40 11.82 5.08
C HIS A 149 -48.80 12.92 4.10
N HIS A 150 -48.63 12.55 2.83
CA HIS A 150 -49.42 12.87 1.64
C HIS A 150 -50.19 14.20 1.57
N PHE A 151 -49.77 15.01 0.62
CA PHE A 151 -50.47 16.14 0.02
C PHE A 151 -51.20 15.64 -1.23
N ASP A 152 -52.50 15.94 -1.38
CA ASP A 152 -52.97 16.67 -2.57
C ASP A 152 -54.43 17.17 -2.42
N PRO A 153 -54.80 18.26 -3.12
CA PRO A 153 -55.94 19.12 -2.80
C PRO A 153 -57.12 19.01 -3.78
N SER A 154 -58.21 19.69 -3.38
CA SER A 154 -59.44 20.13 -4.10
C SER A 154 -60.71 19.40 -3.68
#